data_AF-A0AAN8FXC5-F1
#
_entry.id   AF-A0AAN8FXC5-F1
#
_cell.length_a   1.000
_cell.length_b   1.000
_cell.length_c   1.000
_cell.angle_alpha   90.00
_cell.angle_beta   90.00
_cell.angle_gamma   90.00
#
_symmetry.space_group_name_H-M   'P 1'
#
loop_
_entity.id
_entity.type
_entity.pdbx_description
1 polymer ?
#
loop_
_entity_poly.entity_id
_entity_poly.type
_entity_poly.pdbx_seq_one_letter_code
_entity_poly.pdbx_strand_id
1 'polypeptide(L)'
;MSNKHLRRLLEEKEQEKAIQCPEEEETVQQRSGPINRFAALIDDEDADNSSQGIDIEEDQEKADVSAPHHLDRRGDKKTKNKKKKKQKKNGMEEMDEEQLLEQLASQNRSLTTELELCEPLGVDQVIKPDPRLFDAAAELKRALGKNFKMEAASSSNRSHRTAHGVGKLVKQKNTWPPIRSIGMSMELEREDGQEKWFKFVHNSHYEELERLCWVAEDSLDHRLIEDILTDNPYHLNSLLLLANIFRMQEDITQSCDLIERGIFYCEQAMAGAFHPSSFYHRVDYLDYENRAFYLLLHRHMLNCVHKRCFETALNYAKLILTMDPQRDPLAIMLIVDTISIKAKQYKWLKDLYRCCKEWKNLDKLPNFCYSMALTQFLDSKTDEDYELADIMLSDAVCAFPGIVTMLLDKLQIEPDAIVESHRYLGTFALNKESDGLKMIYKVYVNEMADLWKVPETLSWLEHVTRECATNENYQKDMDEWKEKRQRLFVGVPPNIRRLAVLLGMESSSSSVTDPVPPVNGRARYTRAASNTSRPDSFLSGFIHSIWPDYDSEEHLGDVLQRFREQMARVLFPSTSSEQTEHPPEHEEPPRN
;
A
#
# COMPACT_ATOMS: atom_id res chain seq x y z
N MET A 1 -24.35 -29.43 16.28
CA MET A 1 -23.54 -29.64 17.50
C MET A 1 -24.42 -30.32 18.54
N SER A 2 -23.91 -31.25 19.35
CA SER A 2 -24.73 -31.97 20.35
C SER A 2 -25.14 -31.05 21.52
N ASN A 3 -26.37 -31.16 22.03
CA ASN A 3 -26.87 -30.48 23.25
C ASN A 3 -25.85 -30.49 24.42
N LYS A 4 -25.13 -31.61 24.57
CA LYS A 4 -24.10 -31.80 25.60
C LYS A 4 -22.89 -30.87 25.44
N HIS A 5 -22.57 -30.47 24.21
CA HIS A 5 -21.49 -29.54 23.90
C HIS A 5 -21.88 -28.08 24.20
N LEU A 6 -23.12 -27.69 23.88
CA LEU A 6 -23.66 -26.37 24.23
C LEU A 6 -23.70 -26.14 25.74
N ARG A 7 -24.16 -27.12 26.52
CA ARG A 7 -24.16 -27.03 27.98
C ARG A 7 -22.76 -26.89 28.57
N ARG A 8 -21.78 -27.58 28.00
CA ARG A 8 -20.37 -27.51 28.45
C ARG A 8 -19.75 -26.14 28.16
N LEU A 9 -20.10 -25.52 27.03
CA LEU A 9 -19.67 -24.16 26.68
C LEU A 9 -20.27 -23.11 27.62
N LEU A 10 -21.52 -23.30 28.06
CA LEU A 10 -22.17 -22.41 29.02
C LEU A 10 -21.57 -22.56 30.43
N GLU A 11 -21.34 -23.79 30.89
CA GLU A 11 -20.67 -24.05 32.18
C GLU A 11 -19.23 -23.51 32.22
N GLU A 12 -18.46 -23.64 31.13
CA GLU A 12 -17.10 -23.08 31.05
C GLU A 12 -17.11 -21.54 31.12
N LYS A 13 -18.11 -20.88 30.50
CA LYS A 13 -18.24 -19.41 30.54
C LYS A 13 -18.73 -18.88 31.89
N GLU A 14 -19.61 -19.60 32.59
CA GLU A 14 -19.99 -19.25 33.96
C GLU A 14 -18.81 -19.37 34.93
N GLN A 15 -17.96 -20.38 34.75
CA GLN A 15 -16.72 -20.51 35.52
C GLN A 15 -15.72 -19.39 35.21
N GLU A 16 -15.60 -18.95 33.95
CA GLU A 16 -14.76 -17.80 33.60
C GLU A 16 -15.28 -16.47 34.18
N LYS A 17 -16.61 -16.29 34.29
CA LYS A 17 -17.20 -15.13 35.00
C LYS A 17 -17.00 -15.18 36.51
N ALA A 18 -17.06 -16.36 37.12
CA ALA A 18 -16.82 -16.52 38.57
C ALA A 18 -15.35 -16.24 38.96
N ILE A 19 -14.40 -16.42 38.03
CA ILE A 19 -12.98 -16.12 38.22
C ILE A 19 -12.67 -14.62 38.13
N GLN A 20 -13.59 -13.80 37.59
CA GLN A 20 -13.42 -12.35 37.44
C GLN A 20 -13.87 -11.51 38.64
N CYS A 21 -14.29 -12.12 39.75
CA CYS A 21 -14.44 -11.43 41.03
C CYS A 21 -13.43 -11.94 42.08
N PRO A 22 -12.25 -11.32 42.20
CA PRO A 22 -11.51 -11.28 43.45
C PRO A 22 -11.59 -9.88 44.08
N GLU A 23 -12.00 -9.86 45.35
CA GLU A 23 -11.62 -8.82 46.31
C GLU A 23 -10.09 -8.64 46.28
N GLU A 24 -9.67 -7.40 46.55
CA GLU A 24 -8.30 -6.88 46.50
C GLU A 24 -7.27 -7.81 47.17
N GLU A 25 -6.19 -8.16 46.45
CA GLU A 25 -4.81 -8.10 46.96
C GLU A 25 -3.79 -8.44 45.84
N GLU A 26 -2.67 -7.71 45.84
CA GLU A 26 -1.60 -7.74 44.84
C GLU A 26 -0.85 -9.07 44.78
N THR A 27 -0.54 -9.58 43.58
CA THR A 27 0.80 -10.11 43.23
C THR A 27 0.91 -10.44 41.73
N VAL A 28 2.07 -10.11 41.16
CA VAL A 28 2.45 -10.25 39.75
C VAL A 28 2.65 -11.73 39.38
N GLN A 29 1.93 -12.22 38.35
CA GLN A 29 2.27 -13.48 37.65
C GLN A 29 2.12 -13.35 36.12
N GLN A 30 3.16 -13.82 35.42
CA GLN A 30 3.30 -13.84 33.97
C GLN A 30 2.21 -14.71 33.30
N ARG A 31 1.46 -14.13 32.37
CA ARG A 31 0.47 -14.86 31.57
C ARG A 31 1.14 -15.64 30.44
N SER A 32 0.94 -16.96 30.40
CA SER A 32 1.19 -17.80 29.25
C SER A 32 0.14 -17.55 28.16
N GLY A 33 0.58 -17.54 26.89
CA GLY A 33 -0.26 -17.22 25.74
C GLY A 33 -1.34 -18.26 25.43
N PRO A 34 -2.30 -17.94 24.54
CA PRO A 34 -3.49 -18.76 24.32
C PRO A 34 -3.16 -20.09 23.65
N ILE A 35 -3.69 -21.18 24.22
CA ILE A 35 -3.66 -22.54 23.65
C ILE A 35 -4.75 -22.64 22.58
N ASN A 36 -4.36 -22.99 21.34
CA ASN A 36 -5.29 -23.24 20.23
C ASN A 36 -6.20 -24.44 20.52
N ARG A 37 -7.50 -24.19 20.77
CA ARG A 37 -8.53 -25.19 21.13
C ARG A 37 -9.07 -26.03 19.95
N PHE A 38 -8.55 -25.85 18.73
CA PHE A 38 -9.03 -26.54 17.51
C PHE A 38 -8.16 -27.73 17.05
N ALA A 39 -7.15 -28.13 17.84
CA ALA A 39 -6.24 -29.22 17.46
C ALA A 39 -6.82 -30.64 17.64
N ALA A 40 -8.06 -30.78 18.10
CA ALA A 40 -8.66 -32.07 18.47
C ALA A 40 -9.78 -32.55 17.53
N LEU A 41 -9.88 -31.99 16.31
CA LEU A 41 -10.93 -32.32 15.33
C LEU A 41 -10.39 -32.90 14.02
N ILE A 42 -9.15 -33.39 13.99
CA ILE A 42 -8.58 -34.07 12.82
C ILE A 42 -7.93 -35.36 13.32
N ASP A 43 -8.72 -36.43 13.37
CA ASP A 43 -8.32 -37.83 13.14
C ASP A 43 -9.50 -38.71 13.58
N ASP A 44 -10.25 -39.20 12.61
CA ASP A 44 -10.95 -40.49 12.62
C ASP A 44 -11.77 -40.60 11.33
N GLU A 45 -11.11 -40.93 10.21
CA GLU A 45 -11.74 -41.59 9.05
C GLU A 45 -10.62 -42.15 8.15
N ASP A 46 -10.33 -43.43 8.35
CA ASP A 46 -10.20 -44.46 7.29
C ASP A 46 -9.25 -45.59 7.72
N ALA A 47 -9.88 -46.61 8.31
CA ALA A 47 -9.33 -47.96 8.41
C ALA A 47 -9.86 -48.81 7.24
N ASP A 48 -8.97 -49.69 6.75
CA ASP A 48 -9.19 -50.87 5.91
C ASP A 48 -8.83 -50.75 4.42
N ASN A 49 -7.63 -51.24 4.07
CA ASN A 49 -7.57 -52.39 3.16
C ASN A 49 -6.28 -53.23 3.34
N SER A 50 -6.41 -54.49 2.93
CA SER A 50 -5.71 -55.69 3.37
C SER A 50 -4.30 -55.98 2.82
N SER A 51 -3.47 -56.54 3.72
CA SER A 51 -2.43 -57.59 3.62
C SER A 51 -1.95 -58.19 2.27
N GLN A 52 -0.61 -58.41 2.22
CA GLN A 52 0.22 -59.50 1.63
C GLN A 52 1.43 -58.87 0.90
N GLY A 53 2.69 -59.25 1.05
CA GLY A 53 3.42 -60.28 1.80
C GLY A 53 4.84 -60.42 1.23
N ILE A 54 5.73 -61.05 2.00
CA ILE A 54 6.99 -61.73 1.63
C ILE A 54 8.31 -60.94 1.83
N ASP A 55 9.14 -61.59 2.64
CA ASP A 55 10.50 -61.33 3.11
C ASP A 55 11.60 -61.37 2.02
N ILE A 56 12.78 -60.85 2.34
CA ILE A 56 14.10 -61.52 2.21
C ILE A 56 15.16 -60.73 3.02
N GLU A 57 15.91 -61.48 3.83
CA GLU A 57 17.08 -61.13 4.64
C GLU A 57 18.33 -60.84 3.78
N GLU A 58 19.29 -60.07 4.31
CA GLU A 58 20.68 -60.57 4.52
C GLU A 58 21.57 -59.57 5.30
N ASP A 59 22.35 -60.18 6.19
CA ASP A 59 23.26 -59.66 7.22
C ASP A 59 24.64 -59.18 6.71
N GLN A 60 25.35 -58.39 7.54
CA GLN A 60 26.71 -58.65 8.10
C GLN A 60 27.26 -57.37 8.78
N GLU A 61 27.40 -57.30 10.11
CA GLU A 61 28.58 -57.62 10.96
C GLU A 61 29.86 -56.78 10.63
N LYS A 62 30.62 -56.14 11.54
CA LYS A 62 31.07 -56.54 12.90
C LYS A 62 31.88 -55.40 13.64
N ALA A 63 31.78 -55.39 14.98
CA ALA A 63 32.81 -55.19 16.05
C ALA A 63 33.54 -53.81 16.24
N ASP A 64 33.93 -53.30 17.43
CA ASP A 64 33.93 -53.82 18.81
C ASP A 64 34.20 -52.72 19.90
N VAL A 65 33.72 -53.01 21.13
CA VAL A 65 34.29 -52.76 22.50
C VAL A 65 34.52 -51.34 23.07
N SER A 66 33.76 -50.95 24.13
CA SER A 66 34.20 -50.98 25.55
C SER A 66 33.20 -50.31 26.52
N ALA A 67 32.85 -51.02 27.60
CA ALA A 67 32.15 -50.53 28.80
C ALA A 67 33.14 -50.50 29.99
N PRO A 68 32.80 -49.87 31.15
CA PRO A 68 32.20 -50.69 32.23
C PRO A 68 31.13 -50.02 33.13
N HIS A 69 30.15 -50.84 33.49
CA HIS A 69 29.42 -51.02 34.77
C HIS A 69 29.17 -49.86 35.78
N HIS A 70 27.89 -49.68 36.16
CA HIS A 70 27.44 -49.98 37.53
C HIS A 70 25.93 -50.30 37.63
N LEU A 71 25.61 -51.09 38.66
CA LEU A 71 24.39 -51.83 39.08
C LEU A 71 23.17 -50.90 39.40
N ASP A 72 21.89 -51.30 39.54
CA ASP A 72 21.26 -52.56 39.95
C ASP A 72 19.70 -52.50 39.77
N ARG A 73 19.07 -53.69 39.64
CA ARG A 73 17.69 -54.12 40.07
C ARG A 73 16.41 -53.85 39.23
N ARG A 74 15.95 -54.95 38.60
CA ARG A 74 14.67 -55.72 38.77
C ARG A 74 13.46 -54.95 39.37
N GLY A 75 12.21 -55.10 38.94
CA GLY A 75 11.55 -56.06 38.05
C GLY A 75 10.04 -56.13 38.36
N ASP A 76 9.27 -56.35 37.30
CA ASP A 76 7.96 -57.00 37.19
C ASP A 76 6.58 -56.40 37.57
N LYS A 77 5.69 -56.69 36.62
CA LYS A 77 4.24 -56.51 36.45
C LYS A 77 3.37 -57.02 37.62
N LYS A 78 2.18 -56.39 37.82
CA LYS A 78 0.83 -57.04 37.70
C LYS A 78 -0.37 -56.11 37.98
N THR A 79 -1.21 -55.97 36.94
CA THR A 79 -2.70 -56.04 36.84
C THR A 79 -3.68 -55.87 38.03
N LYS A 80 -4.83 -55.25 37.68
CA LYS A 80 -6.23 -55.27 38.24
C LYS A 80 -6.50 -54.29 39.42
N ASN A 81 -7.53 -53.44 39.45
CA ASN A 81 -8.96 -53.71 39.27
C ASN A 81 -9.84 -52.43 39.26
N LYS A 82 -11.01 -52.52 38.61
CA LYS A 82 -12.12 -51.54 38.59
C LYS A 82 -12.72 -51.26 39.98
N LYS A 83 -13.08 -50.00 40.25
CA LYS A 83 -14.23 -49.65 41.12
C LYS A 83 -15.04 -48.50 40.50
N LYS A 84 -16.27 -48.82 40.09
CA LYS A 84 -17.34 -47.88 39.70
C LYS A 84 -17.71 -47.00 40.89
N LYS A 85 -17.81 -45.68 40.70
CA LYS A 85 -18.54 -44.78 41.62
C LYS A 85 -19.69 -44.13 40.85
N LYS A 86 -20.90 -44.45 41.30
CA LYS A 86 -22.21 -44.03 40.80
C LYS A 86 -22.46 -42.60 41.31
N GLN A 87 -22.73 -41.63 40.43
CA GLN A 87 -23.18 -40.29 40.84
C GLN A 87 -24.62 -40.04 40.36
N LYS A 88 -25.37 -39.45 41.29
CA LYS A 88 -26.82 -39.20 41.29
C LYS A 88 -27.21 -38.22 40.18
N LYS A 89 -28.31 -38.54 39.50
CA LYS A 89 -29.07 -37.66 38.61
C LYS A 89 -29.91 -36.74 39.51
N ASN A 90 -29.62 -35.44 39.53
CA ASN A 90 -30.57 -34.42 40.01
C ASN A 90 -31.14 -33.72 38.77
N GLY A 91 -32.46 -33.65 38.73
CA GLY A 91 -33.22 -33.03 37.63
C GLY A 91 -32.98 -31.53 37.60
N MET A 92 -32.63 -31.06 36.41
CA MET A 92 -32.76 -29.68 35.98
C MET A 92 -33.48 -29.76 34.64
N GLU A 93 -34.52 -28.94 34.49
CA GLU A 93 -35.45 -28.93 33.36
C GLU A 93 -34.70 -28.94 32.02
N GLU A 94 -35.18 -29.76 31.08
CA GLU A 94 -34.63 -29.81 29.73
C GLU A 94 -34.96 -28.51 29.01
N MET A 95 -34.04 -27.54 29.04
CA MET A 95 -34.07 -26.41 28.11
C MET A 95 -33.77 -26.92 26.70
N ASP A 96 -34.63 -26.50 25.77
CA ASP A 96 -34.58 -26.83 24.36
C ASP A 96 -33.31 -26.25 23.70
N GLU A 97 -32.82 -26.89 22.63
CA GLU A 97 -31.63 -26.46 21.89
C GLU A 97 -31.80 -25.04 21.33
N GLU A 98 -33.03 -24.67 20.98
CA GLU A 98 -33.39 -23.35 20.46
C GLU A 98 -33.25 -22.25 21.53
N GLN A 99 -33.65 -22.52 22.78
CA GLN A 99 -33.48 -21.59 23.89
C GLN A 99 -32.00 -21.38 24.26
N LEU A 100 -31.17 -22.42 24.16
CA LEU A 100 -29.72 -22.32 24.41
C LEU A 100 -29.02 -21.51 23.31
N LEU A 101 -29.46 -21.64 22.05
CA LEU A 101 -28.96 -20.83 20.93
C LEU A 101 -29.37 -19.36 21.08
N GLU A 102 -30.60 -19.09 21.51
CA GLU A 102 -31.11 -17.74 21.73
C GLU A 102 -30.41 -17.04 22.92
N GLN A 103 -30.07 -17.81 23.96
CA GLN A 103 -29.30 -17.31 25.10
C GLN A 103 -27.84 -16.99 24.73
N LEU A 104 -27.23 -17.77 23.83
CA LEU A 104 -25.91 -17.46 23.28
C LEU A 104 -25.95 -16.26 22.32
N ALA A 105 -27.00 -16.14 21.52
CA ALA A 105 -27.20 -15.01 20.62
C ALA A 105 -27.40 -13.70 21.39
N SER A 106 -28.20 -13.70 22.46
CA SER A 106 -28.42 -12.54 23.33
C SER A 106 -27.17 -12.16 24.14
N GLN A 107 -26.36 -13.13 24.59
CA GLN A 107 -25.06 -12.85 25.22
C GLN A 107 -24.01 -12.30 24.24
N ASN A 108 -24.00 -12.76 22.99
CA ASN A 108 -23.15 -12.18 21.95
C ASN A 108 -23.61 -10.77 21.56
N ARG A 109 -24.93 -10.53 21.52
CA ARG A 109 -25.49 -9.18 21.30
C ARG A 109 -25.10 -8.21 22.42
N SER A 110 -25.13 -8.65 23.68
CA SER A 110 -24.69 -7.81 24.80
C SER A 110 -23.19 -7.53 24.78
N LEU A 111 -22.34 -8.48 24.36
CA LEU A 111 -20.91 -8.24 24.11
C LEU A 111 -20.65 -7.28 22.94
N THR A 112 -21.47 -7.30 21.88
CA THR A 112 -21.37 -6.31 20.80
C THR A 112 -21.83 -4.92 21.25
N THR A 113 -22.86 -4.82 22.08
CA THR A 113 -23.33 -3.55 22.66
C THR A 113 -22.31 -2.98 23.67
N GLU A 114 -21.63 -3.83 24.46
CA GLU A 114 -20.51 -3.39 25.32
C GLU A 114 -19.30 -2.90 24.52
N LEU A 115 -19.07 -3.43 23.31
CA LEU A 115 -18.02 -2.94 22.39
C LEU A 115 -18.37 -1.60 21.73
N GLU A 116 -19.65 -1.23 21.67
CA GLU A 116 -20.12 0.06 21.16
C GLU A 116 -20.02 1.20 22.19
N LEU A 117 -19.86 0.87 23.48
CA LEU A 117 -19.69 1.81 24.59
C LEU A 117 -18.21 2.10 24.92
N CYS A 118 -17.26 1.61 24.11
CA CYS A 118 -15.84 1.95 24.29
C CYS A 118 -15.59 3.43 23.97
N GLU A 119 -14.84 4.13 24.84
CA GLU A 119 -14.33 5.47 24.54
C GLU A 119 -13.67 5.50 23.15
N PRO A 120 -13.90 6.54 22.34
CA PRO A 120 -13.33 6.61 21.01
C PRO A 120 -11.81 6.53 21.10
N LEU A 121 -11.23 5.56 20.37
CA LEU A 121 -9.78 5.39 20.27
C LEU A 121 -9.14 6.71 19.84
N GLY A 122 -8.06 7.12 20.51
CA GLY A 122 -7.28 8.27 20.06
C GLY A 122 -6.73 8.07 18.64
N VAL A 123 -6.59 9.16 17.87
CA VAL A 123 -6.00 9.13 16.51
C VAL A 123 -4.62 8.46 16.54
N ASP A 124 -3.88 8.68 17.61
CA ASP A 124 -2.56 8.10 17.86
C ASP A 124 -2.60 6.57 17.96
N GLN A 125 -3.67 6.00 18.49
CA GLN A 125 -3.86 4.55 18.57
C GLN A 125 -4.33 3.96 17.24
N VAL A 126 -5.23 4.65 16.54
CA VAL A 126 -5.80 4.15 15.27
C VAL A 126 -4.74 4.12 14.17
N ILE A 127 -3.94 5.18 14.02
CA ILE A 127 -2.95 5.29 12.93
C ILE A 127 -1.64 4.57 13.26
N LYS A 128 -1.41 4.15 14.52
CA LYS A 128 -0.19 3.45 14.90
C LYS A 128 0.04 2.16 14.09
N PRO A 129 1.18 2.02 13.38
CA PRO A 129 1.49 0.79 12.68
C PRO A 129 1.92 -0.30 13.67
N ASP A 130 1.60 -1.56 13.38
CA ASP A 130 2.06 -2.71 14.15
C ASP A 130 3.39 -3.24 13.55
N PRO A 131 4.51 -3.18 14.29
CA PRO A 131 5.81 -3.67 13.81
C PRO A 131 5.80 -5.14 13.37
N ARG A 132 4.87 -5.95 13.89
CA ARG A 132 4.77 -7.38 13.57
C ARG A 132 4.19 -7.65 12.19
N LEU A 133 3.55 -6.64 11.60
CA LEU A 133 2.79 -6.78 10.35
C LEU A 133 3.51 -6.18 9.14
N PHE A 134 4.80 -5.83 9.25
CA PHE A 134 5.60 -5.38 8.09
C PHE A 134 6.11 -6.52 7.20
N ASP A 135 5.96 -7.78 7.60
CA ASP A 135 6.46 -8.94 6.85
C ASP A 135 5.39 -9.54 5.90
N ALA A 136 5.45 -9.12 4.63
CA ALA A 136 4.58 -9.64 3.58
C ALA A 136 4.69 -11.16 3.39
N ALA A 137 5.89 -11.75 3.58
CA ALA A 137 6.06 -13.20 3.45
C ALA A 137 5.36 -13.96 4.60
N ALA A 138 5.32 -13.38 5.80
CA ALA A 138 4.56 -13.92 6.91
C ALA A 138 3.04 -13.82 6.67
N GLU A 139 2.56 -12.71 6.10
CA GLU A 139 1.16 -12.57 5.71
C GLU A 139 0.76 -13.62 4.66
N LEU A 140 1.54 -13.80 3.59
CA LEU A 140 1.30 -14.81 2.56
C LEU A 140 1.27 -16.22 3.15
N LYS A 141 2.22 -16.55 4.02
CA LYS A 141 2.27 -17.84 4.70
C LYS A 141 1.03 -18.08 5.58
N ARG A 142 0.52 -17.04 6.24
CA ARG A 142 -0.70 -17.11 7.04
C ARG A 142 -1.94 -17.26 6.14
N ALA A 143 -2.01 -16.56 5.01
CA ALA A 143 -3.13 -16.57 4.08
C ALA A 143 -3.24 -17.90 3.28
N LEU A 144 -2.12 -18.48 2.87
CA LEU A 144 -2.07 -19.72 2.08
C LEU A 144 -2.14 -21.00 2.94
N GLY A 145 -2.11 -20.86 4.28
CA GLY A 145 -2.19 -21.97 5.22
C GLY A 145 -0.93 -22.86 5.25
N LYS A 146 -0.93 -23.86 6.14
CA LYS A 146 0.23 -24.73 6.39
C LYS A 146 0.62 -25.65 5.20
N ASN A 147 -0.25 -25.80 4.21
CA ASN A 147 -0.04 -26.71 3.07
C ASN A 147 0.77 -26.07 1.93
N PHE A 148 0.98 -24.75 1.96
CA PHE A 148 1.79 -24.07 0.97
C PHE A 148 3.26 -24.04 1.41
N LYS A 149 4.03 -25.04 0.97
CA LYS A 149 5.50 -24.98 0.99
C LYS A 149 5.94 -24.08 -0.16
N MET A 150 5.96 -22.78 0.08
CA MET A 150 6.68 -21.88 -0.81
C MET A 150 8.15 -22.31 -0.79
N GLU A 151 8.77 -22.53 -1.97
CA GLU A 151 10.21 -22.74 -2.14
C GLU A 151 11.01 -21.45 -1.82
N ALA A 152 10.63 -20.74 -0.77
CA ALA A 152 11.43 -19.69 -0.19
C ALA A 152 12.55 -20.37 0.61
N ALA A 153 13.66 -20.66 -0.08
CA ALA A 153 14.98 -20.96 0.46
C ALA A 153 14.95 -21.71 1.81
N SER A 154 14.59 -22.99 1.78
CA SER A 154 14.81 -23.89 2.92
C SER A 154 16.31 -24.19 3.06
N SER A 155 17.07 -23.23 3.57
CA SER A 155 18.36 -23.50 4.23
C SER A 155 18.15 -23.44 5.74
N SER A 156 17.22 -24.24 6.26
CA SER A 156 17.13 -24.51 7.70
C SER A 156 17.99 -25.73 8.02
N ASN A 157 19.31 -25.56 7.93
CA ASN A 157 20.18 -26.35 8.79
C ASN A 157 20.16 -25.69 10.16
N ARG A 158 19.75 -26.47 11.17
CA ARG A 158 19.88 -26.14 12.58
C ARG A 158 21.35 -25.87 12.88
N SER A 159 21.76 -24.61 12.79
CA SER A 159 23.05 -24.15 13.29
C SER A 159 22.80 -23.09 14.37
N HIS A 160 23.32 -23.39 15.55
CA HIS A 160 23.34 -22.50 16.70
C HIS A 160 24.00 -21.15 16.36
N ARG A 161 23.34 -20.06 16.76
CA ARG A 161 23.92 -18.74 17.04
C ARG A 161 24.73 -18.10 15.89
N THR A 162 24.02 -17.57 14.90
CA THR A 162 24.37 -16.27 14.30
C THR A 162 23.07 -15.51 14.01
N ALA A 163 23.05 -14.21 14.24
CA ALA A 163 21.85 -13.38 14.23
C ALA A 163 21.25 -13.26 12.81
N HIS A 164 20.26 -14.11 12.50
CA HIS A 164 19.44 -13.96 11.29
C HIS A 164 18.28 -12.98 11.59
N GLY A 165 18.25 -11.84 10.88
CA GLY A 165 17.07 -10.95 10.77
C GLY A 165 17.11 -9.66 11.60
N VAL A 166 17.95 -8.69 11.21
CA VAL A 166 18.15 -7.46 12.01
C VAL A 166 17.25 -6.27 11.57
N GLY A 167 16.63 -6.31 10.39
CA GLY A 167 15.73 -5.24 9.93
C GLY A 167 14.29 -5.41 10.41
N LYS A 168 13.72 -4.35 11.00
CA LYS A 168 12.36 -4.24 11.55
C LYS A 168 11.33 -3.90 10.49
N LEU A 169 11.67 -3.08 9.51
CA LEU A 169 10.77 -2.74 8.40
C LEU A 169 10.87 -3.82 7.31
N VAL A 170 12.08 -4.11 6.88
CA VAL A 170 12.38 -5.12 5.87
C VAL A 170 13.47 -6.04 6.37
N LYS A 171 13.31 -7.35 6.18
CA LYS A 171 14.34 -8.32 6.57
C LYS A 171 15.54 -8.24 5.63
N GLN A 172 16.74 -8.17 6.21
CA GLN A 172 17.98 -8.26 5.46
C GLN A 172 18.04 -9.57 4.66
N LYS A 173 18.42 -9.47 3.38
CA LYS A 173 18.71 -10.63 2.53
C LYS A 173 20.21 -10.90 2.47
N ASN A 174 20.57 -12.18 2.41
CA ASN A 174 21.97 -12.61 2.33
C ASN A 174 22.64 -12.25 0.99
N THR A 175 21.84 -11.94 -0.04
CA THR A 175 22.31 -11.55 -1.38
C THR A 175 22.77 -10.10 -1.45
N TRP A 176 22.46 -9.28 -0.43
CA TRP A 176 22.81 -7.87 -0.44
C TRP A 176 24.28 -7.65 -0.06
N PRO A 177 24.96 -6.67 -0.68
CA PRO A 177 26.32 -6.29 -0.29
C PRO A 177 26.40 -5.91 1.19
N PRO A 178 27.56 -6.04 1.86
CA PRO A 178 27.71 -5.58 3.23
C PRO A 178 27.50 -4.07 3.31
N ILE A 179 26.81 -3.61 4.35
CA ILE A 179 26.59 -2.17 4.56
C ILE A 179 27.90 -1.48 4.87
N ARG A 180 28.19 -0.44 4.10
CA ARG A 180 29.23 0.53 4.38
C ARG A 180 28.54 1.88 4.55
N SER A 181 29.03 2.72 5.46
CA SER A 181 28.52 4.08 5.57
C SER A 181 28.93 4.85 4.32
N ILE A 182 27.99 5.12 3.42
CA ILE A 182 28.18 5.95 2.23
C ILE A 182 27.85 7.42 2.47
N GLY A 183 27.66 7.82 3.75
CA GLY A 183 27.50 9.23 4.11
C GLY A 183 26.08 9.72 4.37
N MET A 184 25.12 8.80 4.60
CA MET A 184 23.77 9.13 5.06
C MET A 184 23.60 8.76 6.53
N SER A 185 22.99 9.66 7.30
CA SER A 185 22.62 9.43 8.71
C SER A 185 21.35 10.19 9.06
N MET A 186 20.70 9.87 10.17
CA MET A 186 19.54 10.62 10.67
C MET A 186 19.88 11.39 11.94
N GLU A 187 19.37 12.61 12.07
CA GLU A 187 19.51 13.44 13.26
C GLU A 187 18.15 13.90 13.80
N LEU A 188 18.08 14.15 15.11
CA LEU A 188 16.94 14.82 15.74
C LEU A 188 17.07 16.32 15.48
N GLU A 189 16.12 16.90 14.77
CA GLU A 189 16.12 18.32 14.41
C GLU A 189 15.52 19.19 15.52
N ARG A 190 14.34 18.81 16.03
CA ARG A 190 13.61 19.56 17.06
C ARG A 190 12.62 18.67 17.82
N GLU A 191 12.23 19.12 19.00
CA GLU A 191 11.17 18.51 19.81
C GLU A 191 10.08 19.56 20.07
N ASP A 192 8.86 19.25 19.61
CA ASP A 192 7.69 20.11 19.72
C ASP A 192 6.66 19.43 20.64
N GLY A 193 6.83 19.62 21.95
CA GLY A 193 5.98 18.97 22.96
C GLY A 193 6.22 17.45 23.02
N GLN A 194 5.21 16.67 22.64
CA GLN A 194 5.34 15.20 22.54
C GLN A 194 5.94 14.75 21.21
N GLU A 195 5.92 15.61 20.18
CA GLU A 195 6.40 15.29 18.84
C GLU A 195 7.91 15.49 18.72
N LYS A 196 8.59 14.54 18.09
CA LYS A 196 10.02 14.62 17.78
C LYS A 196 10.22 14.61 16.28
N TRP A 197 10.90 15.61 15.75
CA TRP A 197 11.15 15.79 14.33
C TRP A 197 12.55 15.35 13.98
N PHE A 198 12.65 14.41 13.04
CA PHE A 198 13.90 13.87 12.57
C PHE A 198 14.08 14.14 11.08
N LYS A 199 15.34 14.18 10.64
CA LYS A 199 15.68 14.31 9.22
C LYS A 199 16.90 13.48 8.86
N PHE A 200 16.92 13.00 7.63
CA PHE A 200 18.13 12.45 7.02
C PHE A 200 19.08 13.58 6.65
N VAL A 201 20.37 13.27 6.75
CA VAL A 201 21.48 14.17 6.49
C VAL A 201 22.47 13.45 5.61
N HIS A 202 22.88 14.15 4.55
CA HIS A 202 23.90 13.71 3.63
C HIS A 202 25.21 14.43 3.93
N ASN A 203 26.32 13.71 3.91
CA ASN A 203 27.66 14.29 3.90
C ASN A 203 28.06 14.68 2.46
N SER A 204 29.24 15.28 2.31
CA SER A 204 29.76 15.72 1.00
C SER A 204 29.89 14.58 -0.02
N HIS A 205 30.27 13.37 0.43
CA HIS A 205 30.38 12.23 -0.47
C HIS A 205 29.01 11.77 -1.01
N TYR A 206 28.00 11.70 -0.15
CA TYR A 206 26.64 11.35 -0.57
C TYR A 206 26.05 12.44 -1.49
N GLU A 207 26.35 13.71 -1.21
CA GLU A 207 25.99 14.82 -2.11
C GLU A 207 26.61 14.67 -3.52
N GLU A 208 27.88 14.24 -3.63
CA GLU A 208 28.52 13.96 -4.93
C GLU A 208 27.79 12.84 -5.68
N LEU A 209 27.38 11.77 -4.99
CA LEU A 209 26.60 10.68 -5.58
C LEU A 209 25.23 11.15 -6.08
N GLU A 210 24.58 12.05 -5.34
CA GLU A 210 23.31 12.65 -5.74
C GLU A 210 23.47 13.50 -7.01
N ARG A 211 24.55 14.26 -7.13
CA ARG A 211 24.87 15.02 -8.36
C ARG A 211 25.11 14.11 -9.56
N LEU A 212 25.84 13.01 -9.38
CA LEU A 212 26.03 11.99 -10.43
C LEU A 212 24.70 11.33 -10.82
N CYS A 213 23.85 11.03 -9.83
CA CYS A 213 22.53 10.46 -10.05
C CYS A 213 21.61 11.42 -10.83
N TRP A 214 21.67 12.72 -10.58
CA TRP A 214 20.95 13.71 -11.37
C TRP A 214 21.41 13.75 -12.82
N VAL A 215 22.73 13.68 -13.06
CA VAL A 215 23.28 13.58 -14.42
C VAL A 215 22.79 12.32 -15.13
N ALA A 216 22.80 11.17 -14.44
CA ALA A 216 22.30 9.91 -14.98
C ALA A 216 20.81 9.98 -15.35
N GLU A 217 20.00 10.58 -14.48
CA GLU A 217 18.58 10.77 -14.73
C GLU A 217 18.31 11.77 -15.86
N ASP A 218 19.05 12.88 -15.91
CA ASP A 218 18.90 13.92 -16.95
C ASP A 218 19.31 13.43 -18.33
N SER A 219 20.29 12.52 -18.40
CA SER A 219 20.79 11.90 -19.63
C SER A 219 20.06 10.61 -20.01
N LEU A 220 19.20 10.08 -19.12
CA LEU A 220 18.57 8.77 -19.25
C LEU A 220 19.59 7.62 -19.44
N ASP A 221 20.82 7.81 -18.93
CA ASP A 221 21.87 6.81 -19.02
C ASP A 221 21.81 5.83 -17.85
N HIS A 222 21.24 4.66 -18.12
CA HIS A 222 21.13 3.58 -17.16
C HIS A 222 22.49 3.01 -16.72
N ARG A 223 23.52 3.03 -17.58
CA ARG A 223 24.84 2.47 -17.24
C ARG A 223 25.49 3.25 -16.13
N LEU A 224 25.35 4.58 -16.15
CA LEU A 224 25.85 5.44 -15.08
C LEU A 224 25.19 5.11 -13.73
N ILE A 225 23.91 4.69 -13.72
CA ILE A 225 23.21 4.26 -12.50
C ILE A 225 23.79 2.94 -11.99
N GLU A 226 24.07 1.99 -12.89
CA GLU A 226 24.70 0.71 -12.56
C GLU A 226 26.12 0.91 -12.01
N ASP A 227 26.90 1.80 -12.60
CA ASP A 227 28.25 2.16 -12.15
C ASP A 227 28.21 2.76 -10.73
N ILE A 228 27.30 3.71 -10.48
CA ILE A 228 27.09 4.28 -9.13
C ILE A 228 26.78 3.17 -8.12
N LEU A 229 25.89 2.23 -8.47
CA LEU A 229 25.46 1.16 -7.56
C LEU A 229 26.47 0.03 -7.40
N THR A 230 27.42 -0.11 -8.32
CA THR A 230 28.53 -1.06 -8.20
C THR A 230 29.44 -0.65 -7.04
N ASP A 231 29.78 0.64 -6.95
CA ASP A 231 30.62 1.17 -5.88
C ASP A 231 29.82 1.53 -4.61
N ASN A 232 28.59 2.01 -4.78
CA ASN A 232 27.72 2.52 -3.72
C ASN A 232 26.34 1.84 -3.76
N PRO A 233 26.25 0.56 -3.37
CA PRO A 233 25.06 -0.29 -3.58
C PRO A 233 23.82 0.12 -2.78
N TYR A 234 23.92 1.17 -1.98
CA TYR A 234 22.89 1.67 -1.06
C TYR A 234 22.50 3.12 -1.32
N HIS A 235 22.98 3.76 -2.40
CA HIS A 235 22.56 5.11 -2.77
C HIS A 235 21.07 5.13 -3.17
N LEU A 236 20.24 5.82 -2.38
CA LEU A 236 18.78 5.65 -2.39
C LEU A 236 18.14 6.03 -3.73
N ASN A 237 18.54 7.17 -4.31
CA ASN A 237 17.94 7.66 -5.55
C ASN A 237 18.35 6.83 -6.76
N SER A 238 19.60 6.32 -6.80
CA SER A 238 20.01 5.35 -7.83
C SER A 238 19.25 4.03 -7.71
N LEU A 239 19.00 3.55 -6.49
CA LEU A 239 18.15 2.36 -6.26
C LEU A 239 16.72 2.59 -6.76
N LEU A 240 16.13 3.75 -6.50
CA LEU A 240 14.79 4.11 -6.98
C LEU A 240 14.73 4.14 -8.52
N LEU A 241 15.70 4.75 -9.19
CA LEU A 241 15.77 4.81 -10.64
C LEU A 241 15.93 3.42 -11.25
N LEU A 242 16.90 2.64 -10.76
CA LEU A 242 17.14 1.28 -11.25
C LEU A 242 15.92 0.39 -11.02
N ALA A 243 15.27 0.49 -9.85
CA ALA A 243 14.02 -0.22 -9.59
C ALA A 243 12.89 0.18 -10.54
N ASN A 244 12.84 1.45 -10.96
CA ASN A 244 11.88 1.90 -11.97
C ASN A 244 12.17 1.28 -13.35
N ILE A 245 13.44 1.21 -13.75
CA ILE A 245 13.88 0.57 -15.00
C ILE A 245 13.51 -0.91 -15.01
N PHE A 246 13.83 -1.66 -13.95
CA PHE A 246 13.43 -3.06 -13.85
C PHE A 246 11.90 -3.25 -13.88
N ARG A 247 11.13 -2.35 -13.28
CA ARG A 247 9.66 -2.40 -13.42
C ARG A 247 9.22 -2.22 -14.87
N MET A 248 9.82 -1.29 -15.63
CA MET A 248 9.50 -1.10 -17.05
C MET A 248 9.89 -2.29 -17.92
N GLN A 249 10.93 -3.04 -17.51
CA GLN A 249 11.37 -4.29 -18.14
C GLN A 249 10.58 -5.52 -17.65
N GLU A 250 9.54 -5.33 -16.84
CA GLU A 250 8.73 -6.39 -16.21
C GLU A 250 9.51 -7.32 -15.27
N ASP A 251 10.75 -6.97 -14.89
CA ASP A 251 11.48 -7.63 -13.80
C ASP A 251 11.05 -7.08 -12.44
N ILE A 252 9.84 -7.46 -12.03
CA ILE A 252 9.24 -7.04 -10.77
C ILE A 252 10.02 -7.56 -9.57
N THR A 253 10.71 -8.70 -9.70
CA THR A 253 11.47 -9.31 -8.60
C THR A 253 12.69 -8.48 -8.25
N GLN A 254 13.51 -8.11 -9.24
CA GLN A 254 14.65 -7.22 -9.02
C GLN A 254 14.20 -5.82 -8.61
N SER A 255 13.12 -5.29 -9.20
CA SER A 255 12.53 -4.02 -8.78
C SER A 255 12.16 -4.03 -7.29
N CYS A 256 11.49 -5.07 -6.80
CA CYS A 256 11.16 -5.21 -5.38
C CYS A 256 12.42 -5.31 -4.49
N ASP A 257 13.44 -6.06 -4.93
CA ASP A 257 14.67 -6.24 -4.17
C ASP A 257 15.41 -4.92 -3.90
N LEU A 258 15.53 -4.06 -4.91
CA LEU A 258 16.19 -2.76 -4.79
C LEU A 258 15.43 -1.79 -3.86
N ILE A 259 14.09 -1.80 -3.93
CA ILE A 259 13.26 -0.99 -3.03
C ILE A 259 13.42 -1.46 -1.58
N GLU A 260 13.35 -2.78 -1.35
CA GLU A 260 13.59 -3.40 -0.05
C GLU A 260 14.99 -3.09 0.50
N ARG A 261 16.00 -3.11 -0.37
CA ARG A 261 17.39 -2.74 -0.04
C ARG A 261 17.52 -1.28 0.40
N GLY A 262 16.83 -0.36 -0.28
CA GLY A 262 16.80 1.05 0.07
C GLY A 262 16.15 1.29 1.44
N ILE A 263 15.00 0.68 1.71
CA ILE A 263 14.32 0.77 3.02
C ILE A 263 15.22 0.23 4.12
N PHE A 264 15.86 -0.91 3.89
CA PHE A 264 16.79 -1.49 4.84
C PHE A 264 17.95 -0.55 5.15
N TYR A 265 18.53 0.13 4.15
CA TYR A 265 19.59 1.11 4.39
C TYR A 265 19.11 2.34 5.17
N CYS A 266 17.92 2.87 4.86
CA CYS A 266 17.30 3.91 5.67
C CYS A 266 17.20 3.47 7.13
N GLU A 267 16.76 2.25 7.39
CA GLU A 267 16.65 1.71 8.76
C GLU A 267 17.99 1.68 9.49
N GLN A 268 19.08 1.32 8.82
CA GLN A 268 20.42 1.31 9.43
C GLN A 268 20.97 2.71 9.66
N ALA A 269 20.55 3.70 8.87
CA ALA A 269 20.93 5.09 9.01
C ALA A 269 20.10 5.85 10.07
N MET A 270 19.01 5.27 10.58
CA MET A 270 18.15 5.89 11.58
C MET A 270 18.88 6.16 12.90
N ALA A 271 18.54 7.28 13.53
CA ALA A 271 19.05 7.63 14.85
C ALA A 271 18.52 6.62 15.88
N GLY A 272 19.32 6.26 16.89
CA GLY A 272 18.89 5.31 17.94
C GLY A 272 17.64 5.76 18.73
N ALA A 273 17.36 7.06 18.77
CA ALA A 273 16.15 7.61 19.38
C ALA A 273 14.91 7.52 18.44
N PHE A 274 15.10 7.38 17.13
CA PHE A 274 14.02 7.27 16.18
C PHE A 274 13.40 5.87 16.22
N HIS A 275 12.08 5.85 16.18
CA HIS A 275 11.27 4.65 16.19
C HIS A 275 10.22 4.78 15.07
N PRO A 276 10.31 3.99 13.99
CA PRO A 276 9.37 4.07 12.86
C PRO A 276 7.91 3.89 13.28
N SER A 277 7.64 3.01 14.25
CA SER A 277 6.27 2.73 14.71
C SER A 277 5.75 3.69 15.79
N SER A 278 6.48 4.77 16.07
CA SER A 278 6.03 5.81 17.00
C SER A 278 5.08 6.76 16.29
N PHE A 279 3.89 6.97 16.86
CA PHE A 279 2.96 7.98 16.36
C PHE A 279 3.49 9.41 16.57
N TYR A 280 4.48 9.65 17.42
CA TYR A 280 4.98 11.00 17.73
C TYR A 280 6.30 11.35 17.03
N HIS A 281 6.81 10.48 16.18
CA HIS A 281 8.02 10.77 15.41
C HIS A 281 7.65 11.26 14.01
N ARG A 282 8.20 12.41 13.64
CA ARG A 282 7.90 13.12 12.41
C ARG A 282 9.12 13.14 11.50
N VAL A 283 8.89 13.11 10.20
CA VAL A 283 9.91 13.29 9.17
C VAL A 283 9.32 14.25 8.13
N ASP A 284 9.92 15.40 7.88
CA ASP A 284 9.31 16.41 7.00
C ASP A 284 9.62 16.10 5.52
N TYR A 285 8.59 15.90 4.69
CA TYR A 285 8.76 15.69 3.24
C TYR A 285 9.27 16.93 2.50
N LEU A 286 9.20 18.12 3.11
CA LEU A 286 9.76 19.33 2.52
C LEU A 286 11.29 19.24 2.37
N ASP A 287 11.98 18.52 3.27
CA ASP A 287 13.42 18.28 3.17
C ASP A 287 13.69 17.24 2.07
N TYR A 288 14.52 17.61 1.09
CA TYR A 288 14.89 16.77 -0.04
C TYR A 288 15.46 15.41 0.40
N GLU A 289 16.31 15.42 1.41
CA GLU A 289 16.98 14.24 1.98
C GLU A 289 15.98 13.21 2.54
N ASN A 290 14.80 13.64 2.95
CA ASN A 290 13.75 12.76 3.48
C ASN A 290 12.90 12.11 2.38
N ARG A 291 12.85 12.68 1.16
CA ARG A 291 11.88 12.28 0.13
C ARG A 291 12.10 10.86 -0.36
N ALA A 292 13.35 10.45 -0.52
CA ALA A 292 13.68 9.09 -0.96
C ALA A 292 13.08 8.03 -0.01
N PHE A 293 13.10 8.27 1.30
CA PHE A 293 12.51 7.36 2.28
C PHE A 293 10.99 7.22 2.10
N TYR A 294 10.28 8.33 1.92
CA TYR A 294 8.84 8.34 1.60
C TYR A 294 8.53 7.56 0.32
N LEU A 295 9.30 7.77 -0.74
CA LEU A 295 9.09 7.12 -2.04
C LEU A 295 9.36 5.62 -1.98
N LEU A 296 10.41 5.20 -1.26
CA LEU A 296 10.73 3.80 -1.03
C LEU A 296 9.61 3.09 -0.26
N LEU A 297 9.12 3.69 0.83
CA LEU A 297 8.01 3.14 1.61
C LEU A 297 6.72 3.04 0.78
N HIS A 298 6.39 4.09 0.03
CA HIS A 298 5.22 4.10 -0.84
C HIS A 298 5.31 3.02 -1.93
N ARG A 299 6.47 2.87 -2.57
CA ARG A 299 6.66 1.85 -3.59
C ARG A 299 6.56 0.44 -3.00
N HIS A 300 7.12 0.22 -1.82
CA HIS A 300 7.00 -1.06 -1.14
C HIS A 300 5.55 -1.36 -0.70
N MET A 301 4.81 -0.35 -0.22
CA MET A 301 3.38 -0.46 0.06
C MET A 301 2.61 -0.94 -1.18
N LEU A 302 2.84 -0.35 -2.35
CA LEU A 302 2.21 -0.79 -3.60
C LEU A 302 2.66 -2.20 -4.01
N ASN A 303 3.93 -2.55 -3.84
CA ASN A 303 4.40 -3.92 -4.09
C ASN A 303 3.64 -4.94 -3.21
N CYS A 304 3.34 -4.60 -1.96
CA CYS A 304 2.50 -5.42 -1.08
C CYS A 304 1.04 -5.51 -1.56
N VAL A 305 0.46 -4.40 -2.03
CA VAL A 305 -0.87 -4.39 -2.67
C VAL A 305 -0.92 -5.34 -3.88
N HIS A 306 0.08 -5.28 -4.77
CA HIS A 306 0.17 -6.16 -5.94
C HIS A 306 0.34 -7.64 -5.56
N LYS A 307 1.05 -7.94 -4.47
CA LYS A 307 1.17 -9.29 -3.89
C LYS A 307 -0.08 -9.74 -3.13
N ARG A 308 -1.13 -8.91 -3.05
CA ARG A 308 -2.35 -9.13 -2.25
C ARG A 308 -2.08 -9.26 -0.75
N CYS A 309 -0.98 -8.67 -0.27
CA CYS A 309 -0.63 -8.55 1.15
C CYS A 309 -1.20 -7.24 1.72
N PHE A 310 -2.52 -7.17 1.82
CA PHE A 310 -3.21 -5.92 2.14
C PHE A 310 -3.04 -5.50 3.61
N GLU A 311 -2.84 -6.43 4.54
CA GLU A 311 -2.60 -6.09 5.95
C GLU A 311 -1.21 -5.48 6.14
N THR A 312 -0.19 -6.03 5.48
CA THR A 312 1.14 -5.43 5.44
C THR A 312 1.11 -4.08 4.73
N ALA A 313 0.45 -3.98 3.57
CA ALA A 313 0.29 -2.70 2.87
C ALA A 313 -0.37 -1.63 3.76
N LEU A 314 -1.40 -2.00 4.53
CA LEU A 314 -2.07 -1.09 5.46
C LEU A 314 -1.11 -0.58 6.55
N ASN A 315 -0.22 -1.41 7.06
CA ASN A 315 0.77 -0.99 8.06
C ASN A 315 1.83 -0.07 7.48
N TYR A 316 2.22 -0.24 6.22
CA TYR A 316 3.06 0.73 5.52
C TYR A 316 2.34 2.05 5.25
N ALA A 317 1.05 2.02 4.87
CA ALA A 317 0.23 3.23 4.73
C ALA A 317 0.15 4.02 6.05
N LYS A 318 -0.09 3.31 7.16
CA LYS A 318 -0.04 3.86 8.53
C LYS A 318 1.30 4.50 8.84
N LEU A 319 2.41 3.80 8.58
CA LEU A 319 3.76 4.33 8.78
C LEU A 319 3.98 5.64 8.00
N ILE A 320 3.61 5.68 6.73
CA ILE A 320 3.75 6.90 5.90
C ILE A 320 2.92 8.04 6.48
N LEU A 321 1.67 7.76 6.89
CA LEU A 321 0.80 8.74 7.53
C LEU A 321 1.37 9.25 8.86
N THR A 322 1.98 8.40 9.70
CA THR A 322 2.54 8.83 10.99
C THR A 322 3.70 9.84 10.86
N MET A 323 4.45 9.80 9.76
CA MET A 323 5.57 10.73 9.56
C MET A 323 5.11 12.18 9.36
N ASP A 324 3.96 12.39 8.70
CA ASP A 324 3.32 13.69 8.54
C ASP A 324 1.79 13.56 8.40
N PRO A 325 1.07 13.36 9.52
CA PRO A 325 -0.36 13.12 9.49
C PRO A 325 -1.13 14.31 8.95
N GLN A 326 -0.65 15.53 9.17
CA GLN A 326 -1.37 16.76 8.82
C GLN A 326 -1.29 17.06 7.32
N ARG A 327 -0.09 17.06 6.73
CA ARG A 327 0.08 17.45 5.32
C ARG A 327 -0.16 16.30 4.36
N ASP A 328 0.04 15.06 4.80
CA ASP A 328 -0.09 13.84 3.98
C ASP A 328 0.53 14.04 2.58
N PRO A 329 1.87 14.16 2.50
CA PRO A 329 2.56 14.60 1.29
C PRO A 329 2.37 13.64 0.12
N LEU A 330 2.09 12.36 0.37
CA LEU A 330 1.82 11.37 -0.68
C LEU A 330 0.31 11.12 -0.88
N ALA A 331 -0.56 11.90 -0.24
CA ALA A 331 -2.02 11.77 -0.29
C ALA A 331 -2.50 10.33 0.00
N ILE A 332 -1.87 9.64 0.96
CA ILE A 332 -2.20 8.27 1.36
C ILE A 332 -3.66 8.15 1.83
N MET A 333 -4.24 9.23 2.37
CA MET A 333 -5.66 9.26 2.73
C MET A 333 -6.60 8.97 1.55
N LEU A 334 -6.17 9.17 0.30
CA LEU A 334 -7.00 8.86 -0.89
C LEU A 334 -7.01 7.38 -1.28
N ILE A 335 -6.18 6.54 -0.67
CA ILE A 335 -6.05 5.11 -0.99
C ILE A 335 -6.12 4.18 0.22
N VAL A 336 -5.93 4.70 1.44
CA VAL A 336 -5.88 3.90 2.67
C VAL A 336 -7.19 3.17 2.97
N ASP A 337 -8.31 3.78 2.61
CA ASP A 337 -9.65 3.20 2.67
C ASP A 337 -9.72 1.93 1.81
N THR A 338 -9.24 2.00 0.57
CA THR A 338 -9.20 0.87 -0.36
C THR A 338 -8.33 -0.27 0.16
N ILE A 339 -7.14 0.05 0.65
CA ILE A 339 -6.23 -0.96 1.22
C ILE A 339 -6.89 -1.62 2.44
N SER A 340 -7.55 -0.85 3.30
CA SER A 340 -8.18 -1.38 4.50
C SER A 340 -9.39 -2.29 4.22
N ILE A 341 -10.23 -1.95 3.24
CA ILE A 341 -11.38 -2.78 2.83
C ILE A 341 -10.88 -4.09 2.23
N LYS A 342 -9.86 -4.05 1.35
CA LYS A 342 -9.23 -5.26 0.79
C LYS A 342 -8.55 -6.11 1.86
N ALA A 343 -8.04 -5.50 2.93
CA ALA A 343 -7.51 -6.18 4.12
C ALA A 343 -8.59 -6.69 5.08
N LYS A 344 -9.89 -6.47 4.78
CA LYS A 344 -11.04 -6.78 5.66
C LYS A 344 -10.96 -6.12 7.03
N GLN A 345 -10.32 -4.94 7.11
CA GLN A 345 -10.14 -4.16 8.34
C GLN A 345 -11.27 -3.11 8.48
N TYR A 346 -12.52 -3.56 8.38
CA TYR A 346 -13.72 -2.70 8.38
C TYR A 346 -13.86 -1.86 9.65
N LYS A 347 -13.68 -2.51 10.81
CA LYS A 347 -13.69 -1.84 12.12
C LYS A 347 -12.64 -0.73 12.18
N TRP A 348 -11.43 -1.02 11.74
CA TRP A 348 -10.35 -0.03 11.74
C TRP A 348 -10.68 1.18 10.86
N LEU A 349 -11.27 0.97 9.68
CA LEU A 349 -11.68 2.06 8.79
C LEU A 349 -12.81 2.91 9.41
N LYS A 350 -13.79 2.27 10.05
CA LYS A 350 -14.85 2.96 10.82
C LYS A 350 -14.26 3.82 11.95
N ASP A 351 -13.28 3.29 12.69
CA ASP A 351 -12.59 4.02 13.76
C ASP A 351 -11.73 5.17 13.19
N LEU A 352 -11.00 4.95 12.09
CA LEU A 352 -10.27 6.00 11.38
C LEU A 352 -11.19 7.14 10.96
N TYR A 353 -12.33 6.80 10.35
CA TYR A 353 -13.30 7.79 9.90
C TYR A 353 -13.80 8.62 11.08
N ARG A 354 -14.26 7.99 12.17
CA ARG A 354 -14.72 8.70 13.38
C ARG A 354 -13.67 9.67 13.93
N CYS A 355 -12.41 9.25 14.02
CA CYS A 355 -11.35 10.06 14.63
C CYS A 355 -10.79 11.13 13.69
N CYS A 356 -10.90 10.94 12.37
CA CYS A 356 -10.29 11.83 11.39
C CYS A 356 -11.28 12.69 10.60
N LYS A 357 -12.58 12.40 10.67
CA LYS A 357 -13.63 13.07 9.87
C LYS A 357 -13.50 14.59 9.90
N GLU A 358 -13.51 15.19 11.08
CA GLU A 358 -13.61 16.65 11.23
C GLU A 358 -12.35 17.38 10.76
N TRP A 359 -11.16 16.95 11.19
CA TRP A 359 -9.92 17.68 10.90
C TRP A 359 -9.33 17.34 9.52
N LYS A 360 -9.68 16.20 8.93
CA LYS A 360 -9.33 15.84 7.54
C LYS A 360 -10.46 16.05 6.54
N ASN A 361 -11.65 16.44 6.98
CA ASN A 361 -12.84 16.57 6.13
C ASN A 361 -13.14 15.31 5.32
N LEU A 362 -13.10 14.14 5.95
CA LEU A 362 -13.24 12.85 5.25
C LEU A 362 -14.62 12.68 4.61
N ASP A 363 -15.65 13.28 5.21
CA ASP A 363 -17.02 13.35 4.68
C ASP A 363 -17.15 14.16 3.39
N LYS A 364 -16.11 14.92 3.02
CA LYS A 364 -16.06 15.71 1.79
C LYS A 364 -15.16 15.06 0.74
N LEU A 365 -14.63 13.87 1.00
CA LEU A 365 -13.78 13.15 0.05
C LEU A 365 -14.57 12.02 -0.63
N PRO A 366 -14.56 11.94 -1.98
CA PRO A 366 -15.31 10.93 -2.72
C PRO A 366 -14.99 9.50 -2.28
N ASN A 367 -13.70 9.19 -2.08
CA ASN A 367 -13.27 7.86 -1.71
C ASN A 367 -13.85 7.43 -0.35
N PHE A 368 -13.83 8.30 0.66
CA PHE A 368 -14.38 7.98 1.97
C PHE A 368 -15.91 7.86 1.96
N CYS A 369 -16.64 8.71 1.23
CA CYS A 369 -18.10 8.58 1.14
C CYS A 369 -18.51 7.21 0.61
N TYR A 370 -17.92 6.78 -0.51
CA TYR A 370 -18.21 5.48 -1.10
C TYR A 370 -17.63 4.31 -0.29
N SER A 371 -16.40 4.42 0.20
CA SER A 371 -15.76 3.37 1.00
C SER A 371 -16.46 3.14 2.33
N MET A 372 -16.97 4.18 2.98
CA MET A 372 -17.71 4.01 4.24
C MET A 372 -19.04 3.30 4.00
N ALA A 373 -19.76 3.63 2.93
CA ALA A 373 -20.97 2.92 2.53
C ALA A 373 -20.68 1.45 2.21
N LEU A 374 -19.66 1.18 1.39
CA LEU A 374 -19.23 -0.17 1.03
C LEU A 374 -18.77 -0.97 2.26
N THR A 375 -18.04 -0.33 3.18
CA THR A 375 -17.61 -0.96 4.43
C THR A 375 -18.80 -1.32 5.31
N GLN A 376 -19.80 -0.45 5.40
CA GLN A 376 -21.03 -0.75 6.13
C GLN A 376 -21.74 -1.95 5.50
N PHE A 377 -21.94 -1.96 4.18
CA PHE A 377 -22.54 -3.08 3.46
C PHE A 377 -21.79 -4.41 3.68
N LEU A 378 -20.46 -4.42 3.54
CA LEU A 378 -19.64 -5.63 3.70
C LEU A 378 -19.54 -6.14 5.15
N ASP A 379 -19.79 -5.29 6.14
CA ASP A 379 -19.77 -5.62 7.57
C ASP A 379 -21.18 -5.88 8.14
N SER A 380 -22.22 -5.69 7.32
CA SER A 380 -23.64 -5.78 7.71
C SER A 380 -24.03 -7.20 8.12
N LYS A 381 -24.81 -7.32 9.20
CA LYS A 381 -25.33 -8.60 9.71
C LYS A 381 -26.84 -8.57 9.94
N THR A 382 -27.43 -7.40 10.03
CA THR A 382 -28.87 -7.18 10.25
C THR A 382 -29.45 -6.38 9.09
N ASP A 383 -30.77 -6.41 8.93
CA ASP A 383 -31.45 -5.60 7.91
C ASP A 383 -31.24 -4.10 8.17
N GLU A 384 -31.21 -3.67 9.45
CA GLU A 384 -30.90 -2.28 9.83
C GLU A 384 -29.50 -1.84 9.37
N ASP A 385 -28.51 -2.74 9.39
CA ASP A 385 -27.16 -2.42 8.90
C ASP A 385 -27.15 -2.16 7.39
N TYR A 386 -27.95 -2.93 6.63
CA TYR A 386 -28.10 -2.78 5.19
C TYR A 386 -28.87 -1.50 4.84
N GLU A 387 -29.95 -1.17 5.57
CA GLU A 387 -30.66 0.10 5.41
C GLU A 387 -29.73 1.30 5.65
N LEU A 388 -28.84 1.22 6.66
CA LEU A 388 -27.82 2.23 6.89
C LEU A 388 -26.83 2.32 5.72
N ALA A 389 -26.42 1.18 5.16
CA ALA A 389 -25.55 1.17 3.98
C ALA A 389 -26.22 1.85 2.78
N ASP A 390 -27.51 1.60 2.54
CA ASP A 390 -28.31 2.20 1.47
C ASP A 390 -28.36 3.73 1.60
N ILE A 391 -28.62 4.23 2.80
CA ILE A 391 -28.60 5.67 3.09
C ILE A 391 -27.22 6.25 2.79
N MET A 392 -26.15 5.60 3.31
CA MET A 392 -24.78 6.09 3.11
C MET A 392 -24.35 6.08 1.64
N LEU A 393 -24.76 5.06 0.87
CA LEU A 393 -24.46 5.00 -0.56
C LEU A 393 -25.28 6.04 -1.35
N SER A 394 -26.54 6.25 -0.99
CA SER A 394 -27.39 7.28 -1.59
C SER A 394 -26.78 8.68 -1.38
N ASP A 395 -26.35 8.97 -0.16
CA ASP A 395 -25.63 10.21 0.17
C ASP A 395 -24.35 10.35 -0.64
N ALA A 396 -23.58 9.27 -0.79
CA ALA A 396 -22.34 9.27 -1.58
C ALA A 396 -22.60 9.51 -3.08
N VAL A 397 -23.64 8.89 -3.65
CA VAL A 397 -24.07 9.08 -5.05
C VAL A 397 -24.58 10.51 -5.28
N CYS A 398 -25.31 11.08 -4.32
CA CYS A 398 -25.74 12.47 -4.41
C CYS A 398 -24.56 13.44 -4.31
N ALA A 399 -23.62 13.16 -3.41
CA ALA A 399 -22.45 13.97 -3.20
C ALA A 399 -21.47 13.92 -4.37
N PHE A 400 -21.22 12.75 -4.95
CA PHE A 400 -20.17 12.51 -5.94
C PHE A 400 -20.63 11.59 -7.09
N PRO A 401 -21.66 11.99 -7.86
CA PRO A 401 -22.30 11.13 -8.87
C PRO A 401 -21.34 10.67 -9.99
N GLY A 402 -20.28 11.43 -10.27
CA GLY A 402 -19.30 11.09 -11.30
C GLY A 402 -18.50 9.81 -11.03
N ILE A 403 -18.44 9.33 -9.79
CA ILE A 403 -17.85 8.02 -9.47
C ILE A 403 -18.62 6.91 -10.18
N VAL A 404 -19.96 6.96 -10.19
CA VAL A 404 -20.80 5.97 -10.87
C VAL A 404 -20.47 5.92 -12.36
N THR A 405 -20.43 7.08 -13.01
CA THR A 405 -20.10 7.19 -14.44
C THR A 405 -18.72 6.61 -14.75
N MET A 406 -17.71 6.92 -13.93
CA MET A 406 -16.35 6.41 -14.11
C MET A 406 -16.23 4.91 -13.80
N LEU A 407 -17.01 4.40 -12.84
CA LEU A 407 -17.09 2.95 -12.57
C LEU A 407 -17.70 2.21 -13.76
N LEU A 408 -18.79 2.70 -14.34
CA LEU A 408 -19.43 2.09 -15.50
C LEU A 408 -18.45 1.99 -16.68
N ASP A 409 -17.73 3.07 -16.99
CA ASP A 409 -16.69 3.07 -18.03
C ASP A 409 -15.55 2.08 -17.70
N LYS A 410 -15.04 2.11 -16.46
CA LYS A 410 -13.95 1.22 -16.01
C LYS A 410 -14.35 -0.26 -16.06
N LEU A 411 -15.58 -0.58 -15.71
CA LEU A 411 -16.14 -1.93 -15.70
C LEU A 411 -16.68 -2.35 -17.07
N GLN A 412 -16.72 -1.45 -18.06
CA GLN A 412 -17.28 -1.65 -19.40
C GLN A 412 -18.75 -2.09 -19.36
N ILE A 413 -19.54 -1.43 -18.50
CA ILE A 413 -20.97 -1.67 -18.33
C ILE A 413 -21.74 -0.52 -18.98
N GLU A 414 -22.73 -0.85 -19.82
CA GLU A 414 -23.59 0.15 -20.44
C GLU A 414 -24.56 0.76 -19.40
N PRO A 415 -24.67 2.10 -19.31
CA PRO A 415 -25.62 2.75 -18.42
C PRO A 415 -27.06 2.51 -18.86
N ASP A 416 -27.98 2.45 -17.89
CA ASP A 416 -29.42 2.55 -18.16
C ASP A 416 -29.74 3.95 -18.75
N ALA A 417 -30.74 4.03 -19.63
CA ALA A 417 -31.14 5.26 -20.32
C ALA A 417 -31.49 6.40 -19.34
N ILE A 418 -32.03 6.05 -18.16
CA ILE A 418 -32.33 7.02 -17.09
C ILE A 418 -31.03 7.65 -16.57
N VAL A 419 -29.98 6.84 -16.36
CA VAL A 419 -28.69 7.29 -15.83
C VAL A 419 -27.91 8.06 -16.89
N GLU A 420 -27.90 7.58 -18.13
CA GLU A 420 -27.20 8.19 -19.26
C GLU A 420 -27.72 9.60 -19.55
N SER A 421 -29.05 9.79 -19.53
CA SER A 421 -29.69 11.09 -19.75
C SER A 421 -29.80 11.97 -18.50
N HIS A 422 -29.41 11.45 -17.32
CA HIS A 422 -29.53 12.18 -16.06
C HIS A 422 -28.61 13.41 -16.02
N ARG A 423 -29.12 14.51 -15.46
CA ARG A 423 -28.40 15.80 -15.36
C ARG A 423 -27.07 15.71 -14.60
N TYR A 424 -26.94 14.79 -13.65
CA TYR A 424 -25.77 14.66 -12.76
C TYR A 424 -24.99 13.36 -12.93
N LEU A 425 -25.62 12.27 -13.39
CA LEU A 425 -25.01 10.93 -13.47
C LEU A 425 -24.47 10.60 -14.88
N GLY A 426 -24.91 11.34 -15.91
CA GLY A 426 -24.46 11.12 -17.27
C GLY A 426 -23.03 11.62 -17.53
N THR A 427 -22.41 11.12 -18.60
CA THR A 427 -21.03 11.47 -19.02
C THR A 427 -20.83 12.97 -19.25
N PHE A 428 -21.86 13.67 -19.75
CA PHE A 428 -21.79 15.12 -19.93
C PHE A 428 -21.69 15.89 -18.62
N ALA A 429 -22.29 15.37 -17.54
CA ALA A 429 -22.19 15.96 -16.21
C ALA A 429 -20.78 15.78 -15.64
N LEU A 430 -20.24 14.57 -15.74
CA LEU A 430 -18.85 14.26 -15.34
C LEU A 430 -17.85 15.19 -16.02
N ASN A 431 -18.01 15.45 -17.33
CA ASN A 431 -17.10 16.33 -18.08
C ASN A 431 -17.09 17.79 -17.59
N LYS A 432 -18.15 18.24 -16.91
CA LYS A 432 -18.23 19.59 -16.31
C LYS A 432 -17.59 19.68 -14.93
N GLU A 433 -17.28 18.56 -14.30
CA GLU A 433 -16.56 18.55 -13.03
C GLU A 433 -15.10 19.00 -13.23
N SER A 434 -14.51 19.53 -12.16
CA SER A 434 -13.13 20.03 -12.20
C SER A 434 -12.12 18.90 -12.40
N ASP A 435 -10.96 19.22 -12.98
CA ASP A 435 -9.91 18.23 -13.21
C ASP A 435 -9.36 17.62 -11.91
N GLY A 436 -9.32 18.43 -10.83
CA GLY A 436 -8.94 17.96 -9.50
C GLY A 436 -9.87 16.88 -8.96
N LEU A 437 -11.18 17.10 -9.09
CA LEU A 437 -12.17 16.12 -8.64
C LEU A 437 -12.18 14.87 -9.53
N LYS A 438 -12.11 15.03 -10.84
CA LYS A 438 -11.98 13.91 -11.79
C LYS A 438 -10.74 13.06 -11.51
N MET A 439 -9.63 13.67 -11.09
CA MET A 439 -8.44 12.94 -10.67
C MET A 439 -8.69 12.08 -9.43
N ILE A 440 -9.35 12.63 -8.41
CA ILE A 440 -9.69 11.88 -7.18
C ILE A 440 -10.64 10.73 -7.52
N TYR A 441 -11.63 10.96 -8.39
CA TYR A 441 -12.51 9.92 -8.89
C TYR A 441 -11.72 8.81 -9.60
N LYS A 442 -10.80 9.18 -10.50
CA LYS A 442 -9.93 8.24 -11.22
C LYS A 442 -9.09 7.39 -10.27
N VAL A 443 -8.52 8.00 -9.22
CA VAL A 443 -7.75 7.28 -8.19
C VAL A 443 -8.63 6.24 -7.50
N TYR A 444 -9.78 6.66 -6.97
CA TYR A 444 -10.70 5.75 -6.29
C TYR A 444 -11.16 4.59 -7.18
N VAL A 445 -11.65 4.90 -8.38
CA VAL A 445 -12.21 3.90 -9.30
C VAL A 445 -11.17 2.88 -9.74
N ASN A 446 -9.94 3.30 -10.03
CA ASN A 446 -8.88 2.37 -10.41
C ASN A 446 -8.51 1.40 -9.29
N GLU A 447 -8.53 1.87 -8.04
CA GLU A 447 -8.19 1.03 -6.89
C GLU A 447 -9.37 0.15 -6.44
N MET A 448 -10.62 0.60 -6.59
CA MET A 448 -11.81 -0.08 -6.07
C MET A 448 -12.61 -0.91 -7.08
N ALA A 449 -12.33 -0.81 -8.38
CA ALA A 449 -13.12 -1.48 -9.43
C ALA A 449 -13.36 -2.97 -9.16
N ASP A 450 -12.34 -3.70 -8.69
CA ASP A 450 -12.45 -5.14 -8.39
C ASP A 450 -13.55 -5.45 -7.35
N LEU A 451 -13.76 -4.57 -6.37
CA LEU A 451 -14.77 -4.77 -5.31
C LEU A 451 -16.17 -4.39 -5.77
N TRP A 452 -16.31 -3.41 -6.66
CA TRP A 452 -17.59 -3.02 -7.27
C TRP A 452 -18.01 -3.96 -8.41
N LYS A 453 -17.09 -4.75 -8.97
CA LYS A 453 -17.37 -5.76 -9.99
C LYS A 453 -18.09 -7.00 -9.44
N VAL A 454 -18.04 -7.20 -8.12
CA VAL A 454 -18.68 -8.34 -7.45
C VAL A 454 -20.21 -8.25 -7.66
N PRO A 455 -20.92 -9.32 -8.05
CA PRO A 455 -22.34 -9.24 -8.44
C PRO A 455 -23.24 -8.62 -7.37
N GLU A 456 -22.99 -8.93 -6.11
CA GLU A 456 -23.77 -8.44 -4.98
C GLU A 456 -23.62 -6.92 -4.81
N THR A 457 -22.38 -6.41 -4.84
CA THR A 457 -22.10 -4.97 -4.70
C THR A 457 -22.50 -4.20 -5.95
N LEU A 458 -22.38 -4.80 -7.14
CA LEU A 458 -22.79 -4.21 -8.39
C LEU A 458 -24.32 -4.06 -8.48
N SER A 459 -25.06 -5.12 -8.15
CA SER A 459 -26.54 -5.09 -8.12
C SER A 459 -27.05 -4.09 -7.09
N TRP A 460 -26.38 -3.99 -5.94
CA TRP A 460 -26.68 -3.01 -4.92
C TRP A 460 -26.43 -1.58 -5.41
N LEU A 461 -25.27 -1.32 -6.04
CA LEU A 461 -24.97 -0.01 -6.64
C LEU A 461 -25.99 0.38 -7.72
N GLU A 462 -26.41 -0.57 -8.54
CA GLU A 462 -27.44 -0.35 -9.57
C GLU A 462 -28.77 0.07 -8.93
N HIS A 463 -29.21 -0.64 -7.89
CA HIS A 463 -30.44 -0.36 -7.17
C HIS A 463 -30.44 1.07 -6.61
N VAL A 464 -29.43 1.42 -5.82
CA VAL A 464 -29.30 2.74 -5.18
C VAL A 464 -29.15 3.85 -6.22
N THR A 465 -28.39 3.62 -7.29
CA THR A 465 -28.23 4.63 -8.37
C THR A 465 -29.55 4.91 -9.07
N ARG A 466 -30.36 3.87 -9.34
CA ARG A 466 -31.69 4.03 -9.95
C ARG A 466 -32.64 4.80 -9.04
N GLU A 467 -32.62 4.54 -7.75
CA GLU A 467 -33.41 5.30 -6.77
C GLU A 467 -32.99 6.77 -6.74
N CYS A 468 -31.67 7.04 -6.66
CA CYS A 468 -31.10 8.39 -6.70
C CYS A 468 -31.48 9.16 -7.98
N ALA A 469 -31.57 8.48 -9.13
CA ALA A 469 -31.92 9.10 -10.40
C ALA A 469 -33.42 9.43 -10.53
N THR A 470 -34.29 8.71 -9.82
CA THR A 470 -35.76 8.83 -9.98
C THR A 470 -36.41 9.69 -8.90
N ASN A 471 -35.85 9.76 -7.69
CA ASN A 471 -36.42 10.50 -6.57
C ASN A 471 -36.07 12.00 -6.62
N GLU A 472 -37.09 12.86 -6.53
CA GLU A 472 -36.92 14.32 -6.56
C GLU A 472 -36.14 14.88 -5.35
N ASN A 473 -36.15 14.20 -4.20
CA ASN A 473 -35.42 14.66 -3.02
C ASN A 473 -33.90 14.55 -3.24
N TYR A 474 -33.44 13.41 -3.76
CA TYR A 474 -32.03 13.21 -4.09
C TYR A 474 -31.53 14.17 -5.17
N GLN A 475 -32.40 14.61 -6.09
CA GLN A 475 -32.03 15.65 -7.06
C GLN A 475 -31.74 17.00 -6.39
N LYS A 476 -32.48 17.38 -5.33
CA LYS A 476 -32.20 18.60 -4.56
C LYS A 476 -30.86 18.47 -3.82
N ASP A 477 -30.59 17.31 -3.23
CA ASP A 477 -29.32 17.05 -2.56
C ASP A 477 -28.14 17.11 -3.53
N MET A 478 -28.28 16.56 -4.74
CA MET A 478 -27.29 16.68 -5.81
C MET A 478 -27.01 18.13 -6.23
N ASP A 479 -28.03 18.98 -6.23
CA ASP A 479 -27.88 20.42 -6.50
C ASP A 479 -27.06 21.13 -5.41
N GLU A 480 -27.35 20.87 -4.14
CA GLU A 480 -26.57 21.42 -3.02
C GLU A 480 -25.11 20.94 -3.08
N TRP A 481 -24.90 19.66 -3.35
CA TRP A 481 -23.57 19.08 -3.46
C TRP A 481 -22.81 19.60 -4.66
N LYS A 482 -23.47 19.87 -5.78
CA LYS A 482 -22.81 20.50 -6.94
C LYS A 482 -22.17 21.84 -6.58
N GLU A 483 -22.86 22.70 -5.82
CA GLU A 483 -22.26 23.95 -5.36
C GLU A 483 -21.07 23.70 -4.43
N LYS A 484 -21.19 22.74 -3.51
CA LYS A 484 -20.09 22.36 -2.59
C LYS A 484 -18.88 21.86 -3.38
N ARG A 485 -19.08 20.99 -4.39
CA ARG A 485 -18.00 20.45 -5.22
C ARG A 485 -17.25 21.56 -5.96
N GLN A 486 -17.98 22.52 -6.54
CA GLN A 486 -17.37 23.66 -7.24
C GLN A 486 -16.54 24.56 -6.31
N ARG A 487 -16.92 24.68 -5.04
CA ARG A 487 -16.17 25.47 -4.04
C ARG A 487 -14.97 24.70 -3.47
N LEU A 488 -15.10 23.40 -3.26
CA LEU A 488 -14.08 22.57 -2.60
C LEU A 488 -12.98 22.08 -3.54
N PHE A 489 -13.31 21.77 -4.80
CA PHE A 489 -12.39 21.15 -5.75
C PHE A 489 -12.07 22.10 -6.92
N VAL A 490 -11.45 23.24 -6.65
CA VAL A 490 -11.14 24.24 -7.69
C VAL A 490 -9.94 23.84 -8.56
N GLY A 491 -8.96 23.13 -7.99
CA GLY A 491 -7.74 22.73 -8.68
C GLY A 491 -7.21 21.39 -8.17
N VAL A 492 -6.03 20.98 -8.67
CA VAL A 492 -5.39 19.73 -8.25
C VAL A 492 -4.20 20.06 -7.34
N PRO A 493 -4.29 19.81 -6.02
CA PRO A 493 -3.18 19.98 -5.09
C PRO A 493 -1.93 19.19 -5.50
N PRO A 494 -0.70 19.68 -5.22
CA PRO A 494 0.54 19.00 -5.61
C PRO A 494 0.69 17.58 -5.06
N ASN A 495 0.21 17.32 -3.85
CA ASN A 495 0.18 15.99 -3.23
C ASN A 495 -0.73 15.01 -3.96
N ILE A 496 -1.87 15.48 -4.49
CA ILE A 496 -2.76 14.63 -5.31
C ILE A 496 -2.13 14.35 -6.68
N ARG A 497 -1.52 15.35 -7.33
CA ARG A 497 -0.76 15.13 -8.58
C ARG A 497 0.40 14.15 -8.37
N ARG A 498 1.12 14.30 -7.26
CA ARG A 498 2.21 13.39 -6.88
C ARG A 498 1.72 11.96 -6.74
N LEU A 499 0.59 11.75 -6.03
CA LEU A 499 -0.02 10.42 -5.95
C LEU A 499 -0.40 9.88 -7.33
N ALA A 500 -1.03 10.70 -8.19
CA ALA A 500 -1.39 10.30 -9.55
C ALA A 500 -0.17 9.85 -10.38
N VAL A 501 0.95 10.57 -10.27
CA VAL A 501 2.24 10.18 -10.88
C VAL A 501 2.75 8.87 -10.30
N LEU A 502 2.73 8.71 -8.97
CA LEU A 502 3.22 7.51 -8.30
C LEU A 502 2.40 6.26 -8.64
N LEU A 503 1.09 6.42 -8.88
CA LEU A 503 0.19 5.37 -9.35
C LEU A 503 0.26 5.16 -10.87
N GLY A 504 1.06 5.96 -11.61
CA GLY A 504 1.19 5.86 -13.07
C GLY A 504 -0.03 6.36 -13.85
N MET A 505 -0.89 7.17 -13.23
CA MET A 505 -2.10 7.73 -13.85
C MET A 505 -1.84 9.02 -14.64
N GLU A 506 -0.76 9.72 -14.32
CA GLU A 506 -0.22 10.88 -15.03
C GLU A 506 1.26 10.66 -15.36
N SER A 507 1.69 11.13 -16.52
CA SER A 507 3.12 11.22 -16.84
C SER A 507 3.74 12.37 -16.04
N SER A 508 4.80 12.07 -15.29
CA SER A 508 5.54 13.11 -14.57
C SER A 508 6.30 13.99 -15.54
N SER A 509 6.13 15.32 -15.45
CA SER A 509 7.06 16.27 -16.06
C SER A 509 8.35 16.44 -15.23
N SER A 510 8.38 15.88 -14.01
CA SER A 510 9.51 15.95 -13.09
C SER A 510 10.22 14.60 -12.95
N SER A 511 11.41 14.65 -12.33
CA SER A 511 12.24 13.50 -11.94
C SER A 511 11.46 12.34 -11.30
N VAL A 512 11.88 11.10 -11.58
CA VAL A 512 11.37 9.86 -10.96
C VAL A 512 11.77 9.82 -9.48
N THR A 513 12.93 10.36 -9.14
CA THR A 513 13.44 10.45 -7.76
C THR A 513 12.85 11.59 -6.95
N ASP A 514 12.18 12.55 -7.60
CA ASP A 514 11.54 13.68 -6.94
C ASP A 514 10.26 14.09 -7.70
N PRO A 515 9.19 13.25 -7.65
CA PRO A 515 7.96 13.50 -8.39
C PRO A 515 7.18 14.68 -7.77
N VAL A 516 6.85 15.67 -8.61
CA VAL A 516 6.13 16.89 -8.26
C VAL A 516 6.73 17.53 -7.00
N PRO A 517 7.96 18.06 -7.02
CA PRO A 517 8.62 18.56 -5.81
C PRO A 517 7.81 19.69 -5.15
N PRO A 518 7.78 19.78 -3.80
CA PRO A 518 7.08 20.85 -3.10
C PRO A 518 7.70 22.21 -3.44
N VAL A 519 6.86 23.22 -3.67
CA VAL A 519 7.28 24.60 -4.04
C VAL A 519 8.14 25.23 -2.94
N ASN A 520 7.85 24.94 -1.67
CA ASN A 520 8.59 25.37 -0.49
C ASN A 520 9.56 24.29 0.03
N GLY A 521 10.07 23.44 -0.86
CA GLY A 521 11.04 22.42 -0.53
C GLY A 521 12.36 23.01 -0.01
N ARG A 522 12.98 22.31 0.94
CA ARG A 522 14.30 22.63 1.50
C ARG A 522 15.29 21.57 1.04
N ALA A 523 16.50 21.99 0.69
CA ALA A 523 17.58 21.08 0.34
C ALA A 523 18.91 21.74 0.74
N ARG A 524 19.86 20.97 1.28
CA ARG A 524 21.20 21.50 1.60
C ARG A 524 22.02 21.81 0.34
N TYR A 525 21.73 21.11 -0.74
CA TYR A 525 22.34 21.27 -2.04
C TYR A 525 21.26 21.18 -3.12
N THR A 526 21.45 21.94 -4.20
CA THR A 526 20.45 22.05 -5.26
C THR A 526 20.92 21.38 -6.54
N ARG A 527 19.96 20.78 -7.24
CA ARG A 527 20.13 20.39 -8.64
C ARG A 527 20.30 21.68 -9.42
N ALA A 528 21.43 21.80 -10.13
CA ALA A 528 21.61 22.92 -11.04
C ALA A 528 20.41 22.91 -11.99
N ALA A 529 19.75 24.06 -12.17
CA ALA A 529 18.73 24.17 -13.20
C ALA A 529 19.39 23.74 -14.51
N SER A 530 18.92 22.64 -15.10
CA SER A 530 19.32 22.33 -16.45
C SER A 530 18.91 23.56 -17.26
N ASN A 531 19.89 24.23 -17.88
CA ASN A 531 19.61 25.20 -18.92
C ASN A 531 18.88 24.39 -20.00
N THR A 532 17.56 24.38 -19.92
CA THR A 532 16.68 23.77 -20.89
C THR A 532 16.56 24.76 -22.04
N SER A 533 17.70 25.01 -22.72
CA SER A 533 17.71 25.03 -24.18
C SER A 533 17.76 23.59 -24.68
N ARG A 534 16.95 22.70 -24.11
CA ARG A 534 16.72 21.38 -24.70
C ARG A 534 15.64 21.62 -25.77
N PRO A 535 15.95 21.42 -27.06
CA PRO A 535 14.90 21.43 -28.06
C PRO A 535 13.95 20.28 -27.73
N ASP A 536 12.65 20.55 -27.78
CA ASP A 536 11.56 19.65 -27.46
C ASP A 536 11.84 18.21 -27.94
N SER A 537 12.19 17.31 -27.01
CA SER A 537 12.58 15.92 -27.29
C SER A 537 11.52 15.15 -28.09
N PHE A 538 10.25 15.53 -27.97
CA PHE A 538 9.15 14.93 -28.72
C PHE A 538 9.07 15.42 -30.19
N LEU A 539 9.37 16.70 -30.44
CA LEU A 539 9.37 17.26 -31.79
C LEU A 539 10.70 16.98 -32.52
N SER A 540 11.81 16.96 -31.80
CA SER A 540 13.13 16.55 -32.31
C SER A 540 13.09 15.14 -32.90
N GLY A 541 12.51 14.17 -32.18
CA GLY A 541 12.32 12.81 -32.68
C GLY A 541 11.41 12.72 -33.91
N PHE A 542 10.36 13.55 -33.96
CA PHE A 542 9.48 13.66 -35.13
C PHE A 542 10.21 14.29 -36.33
N ILE A 543 11.01 15.35 -36.13
CA ILE A 543 11.75 16.03 -37.19
C ILE A 543 12.87 15.13 -37.73
N HIS A 544 13.57 14.38 -36.89
CA HIS A 544 14.53 13.37 -37.32
C HIS A 544 13.90 12.28 -38.19
N SER A 545 12.63 11.91 -37.92
CA SER A 545 11.91 10.91 -38.71
C SER A 545 11.55 11.41 -40.11
N ILE A 546 11.42 12.73 -40.30
CA ILE A 546 11.13 13.38 -41.58
C ILE A 546 12.42 13.83 -42.28
N TRP A 547 13.48 14.13 -41.52
CA TRP A 547 14.76 14.62 -42.00
C TRP A 547 15.92 13.87 -41.33
N PRO A 548 16.51 12.85 -42.01
CA PRO A 548 17.57 12.03 -41.45
C PRO A 548 18.87 12.78 -41.10
N ASP A 549 19.20 13.84 -41.84
CA ASP A 549 20.40 14.69 -41.63
C ASP A 549 20.21 15.82 -40.58
N TYR A 550 19.15 15.79 -39.77
CA TYR A 550 18.97 16.77 -38.69
C TYR A 550 20.05 16.54 -37.62
N ASP A 551 20.77 17.60 -37.21
CA ASP A 551 21.69 17.54 -36.09
C ASP A 551 20.97 18.04 -34.83
N SER A 552 20.88 17.18 -33.81
CA SER A 552 20.14 17.43 -32.58
C SER A 552 20.66 18.61 -31.74
N GLU A 553 21.82 19.18 -32.10
CA GLU A 553 22.41 20.35 -31.46
C GLU A 553 21.98 21.71 -32.06
N GLU A 554 21.23 21.75 -33.17
CA GLU A 554 20.74 23.02 -33.75
C GLU A 554 19.44 23.53 -33.09
N HIS A 555 19.32 24.86 -32.95
CA HIS A 555 18.12 25.49 -32.39
C HIS A 555 16.94 25.41 -33.38
N LEU A 556 15.79 24.87 -32.92
CA LEU A 556 14.61 24.58 -33.74
C LEU A 556 14.11 25.79 -34.55
N GLY A 557 14.27 27.01 -34.03
CA GLY A 557 13.90 28.25 -34.70
C GLY A 557 14.72 28.52 -35.98
N ASP A 558 16.03 28.25 -35.94
CA ASP A 558 16.92 28.46 -37.09
C ASP A 558 16.67 27.39 -38.17
N VAL A 559 16.33 26.18 -37.74
CA VAL A 559 15.98 25.05 -38.63
C VAL A 559 14.65 25.30 -39.35
N LEU A 560 13.62 25.79 -38.64
CA LEU A 560 12.34 26.16 -39.26
C LEU A 560 12.48 27.33 -40.23
N GLN A 561 13.39 28.26 -39.95
CA GLN A 561 13.68 29.38 -40.85
C GLN A 561 14.42 28.92 -42.12
N ARG A 562 15.41 28.04 -42.00
CA ARG A 562 16.06 27.39 -43.16
C ARG A 562 15.07 26.53 -43.96
N PHE A 563 14.20 25.79 -43.30
CA PHE A 563 13.15 25.00 -43.94
C PHE A 563 12.20 25.89 -44.75
N ARG A 564 11.79 27.02 -44.17
CA ARG A 564 10.96 28.03 -44.85
C ARG A 564 11.67 28.60 -46.08
N GLU A 565 12.96 28.89 -45.98
CA GLU A 565 13.77 29.42 -47.10
C GLU A 565 13.99 28.39 -48.21
N GLN A 566 14.20 27.12 -47.87
CA GLN A 566 14.33 26.04 -48.85
C GLN A 566 13.00 25.70 -49.52
N MET A 567 11.90 25.64 -48.76
CA MET A 567 10.55 25.51 -49.32
C MET A 567 10.19 26.70 -50.20
N ALA A 568 10.58 27.93 -49.83
CA ALA A 568 10.38 29.10 -50.68
C ALA A 568 11.15 29.01 -52.01
N ARG A 569 12.38 28.45 -52.00
CA ARG A 569 13.16 28.21 -53.24
C ARG A 569 12.59 27.10 -54.12
N VAL A 570 11.99 26.07 -53.52
CA VAL A 570 11.39 24.95 -54.26
C VAL A 570 9.99 25.30 -54.79
N LEU A 571 9.21 26.09 -54.04
CA LEU A 571 7.86 26.52 -54.42
C LEU A 571 7.83 27.75 -55.34
N PHE A 572 8.88 28.60 -55.30
CA PHE A 572 9.04 29.76 -56.17
C PHE A 572 10.43 29.77 -56.82
N PRO A 573 10.63 29.05 -57.93
CA PRO A 573 11.86 29.16 -58.70
C PRO A 573 11.89 30.55 -59.34
N SER A 574 12.84 31.40 -58.94
CA SER A 574 13.12 32.66 -59.61
C SER A 574 13.51 32.39 -61.06
N THR A 575 12.65 32.79 -62.00
CA THR A 575 12.93 32.79 -63.44
C THR A 575 13.29 34.20 -63.90
N SER A 576 14.15 34.27 -64.93
CA SER A 576 14.78 35.43 -65.63
C SER A 576 16.12 35.90 -65.02
N SER A 577 17.32 35.83 -65.64
CA SER A 577 17.81 36.10 -67.01
C SER A 577 17.53 37.56 -67.44
N GLU A 578 18.45 38.46 -67.79
CA GLU A 578 19.65 38.40 -68.63
C GLU A 578 20.55 39.65 -68.40
N GLN A 579 21.85 39.49 -68.67
CA GLN A 579 22.82 40.44 -69.29
C GLN A 579 22.92 41.89 -68.75
N THR A 580 24.09 42.39 -68.35
CA THR A 580 25.14 42.83 -69.29
C THR A 580 26.49 43.06 -68.60
N GLU A 581 27.56 42.70 -69.30
CA GLU A 581 28.96 43.03 -68.98
C GLU A 581 29.25 44.53 -69.06
N HIS A 582 30.03 45.08 -68.11
CA HIS A 582 31.13 46.02 -68.37
C HIS A 582 32.07 46.13 -67.13
N PRO A 583 33.38 46.44 -67.32
CA PRO A 583 34.50 46.04 -66.43
C PRO A 583 34.91 47.15 -65.42
N PRO A 584 35.92 46.93 -64.54
CA PRO A 584 36.02 47.60 -63.24
C PRO A 584 36.85 48.90 -63.27
N GLU A 585 36.47 49.86 -62.43
CA GLU A 585 37.33 51.00 -62.06
C GLU A 585 37.76 50.91 -60.60
N HIS A 586 39.07 51.09 -60.42
CA HIS A 586 39.81 51.19 -59.18
C HIS A 586 39.42 52.44 -58.37
N GLU A 587 39.39 52.35 -57.04
CA GLU A 587 39.94 53.40 -56.18
C GLU A 587 40.29 52.89 -54.77
N GLU A 588 41.33 53.53 -54.23
CA GLU A 588 42.25 53.14 -53.16
C GLU A 588 41.76 53.37 -51.69
N PRO A 589 42.51 52.93 -50.66
CA PRO A 589 42.05 52.82 -49.27
C PRO A 589 42.24 54.11 -48.44
N PRO A 590 41.58 54.23 -47.26
CA PRO A 590 41.74 55.42 -46.44
C PRO A 590 43.01 55.34 -45.58
N ARG A 591 43.83 56.39 -45.65
CA ARG A 591 44.79 56.76 -44.60
C ARG A 591 44.21 57.90 -43.76
N ASN A 592 43.99 57.64 -42.48
CA ASN A 592 44.74 58.24 -41.37
C ASN A 592 44.28 57.68 -40.03
#